data_AF-A0A7W9XQ72-F1
#
_entry.id   AF-A0A7W9XQ72-F1
#
_cell.length_a   1.000
_cell.length_b   1.000
_cell.length_c   1.000
_cell.angle_alpha   90.00
_cell.angle_beta   90.00
_cell.angle_gamma   90.00
#
_symmetry.space_group_name_H-M   'P 1'
#
loop_
_entity.id
_entity.type
_entity.pdbx_description
1 polymer ?
#
loop_
_entity_poly.entity_id
_entity_poly.type
_entity_poly.pdbx_seq_one_letter_code
_entity_poly.pdbx_strand_id
1 'polypeptide(L)'
;MATNVMAQVYETLLCSPGMNEAVKIDVKINRKTVLLLNSVVERGLSAKEGEQSSGLLELIPKESVEELKQFSEECLKKAGLTELSEKIKSWNLK
;
A
#
# COMPACT_ATOMS: atom_id res chain seq x y z
N MET A 1 10.72 -24.40 7.11
CA MET A 1 10.30 -24.58 8.52
C MET A 1 10.10 -23.26 9.27
N ALA A 2 10.85 -22.17 9.01
CA ALA A 2 10.67 -20.87 9.71
C ALA A 2 9.62 -19.92 9.08
N THR A 3 9.34 -20.04 7.78
CA THR A 3 8.35 -19.20 7.08
C THR A 3 6.92 -19.46 7.53
N ASN A 4 6.60 -20.70 7.92
CA ASN A 4 5.24 -21.10 8.29
C ASN A 4 4.80 -20.49 9.63
N VAL A 5 5.71 -20.39 10.61
CA VAL A 5 5.37 -19.86 11.94
C VAL A 5 5.09 -18.35 11.88
N MET A 6 5.88 -17.59 11.11
CA MET A 6 5.64 -16.14 10.96
C MET A 6 4.34 -15.87 10.20
N ALA A 7 4.05 -16.63 9.15
CA ALA A 7 2.76 -16.55 8.45
C ALA A 7 1.58 -16.80 9.41
N GLN A 8 1.66 -17.86 10.23
CA GLN A 8 0.64 -18.18 11.24
C GLN A 8 0.48 -17.10 12.32
N VAL A 9 1.58 -16.48 12.76
CA VAL A 9 1.52 -15.37 13.73
C VAL A 9 0.84 -14.15 13.12
N TYR A 10 1.17 -13.80 11.87
CA TYR A 10 0.52 -12.70 11.17
C TYR A 10 -0.96 -12.97 10.91
N GLU A 11 -1.35 -14.15 10.45
CA GLU A 11 -2.75 -14.54 10.32
C GLU A 11 -3.50 -14.42 11.66
N THR A 12 -2.91 -14.91 12.75
CA THR A 12 -3.53 -14.83 14.09
C THR A 12 -3.69 -13.38 14.55
N LEU A 13 -2.71 -12.51 14.28
CA LEU A 13 -2.78 -11.08 14.62
C LEU A 13 -3.81 -10.35 13.75
N LEU A 14 -3.88 -10.66 12.46
CA LEU A 14 -4.86 -10.06 11.54
C LEU A 14 -6.30 -10.56 11.79
N CYS A 15 -6.46 -11.75 12.37
CA CYS A 15 -7.75 -12.26 12.85
C CYS A 15 -8.16 -11.71 14.23
N SER A 16 -7.37 -10.82 14.83
CA SER A 16 -7.75 -10.23 16.11
C SER A 16 -9.03 -9.36 15.97
N PRO A 17 -9.93 -9.38 16.96
CA PRO A 17 -11.13 -8.56 16.94
C PRO A 17 -10.74 -7.08 16.87
N GLY A 18 -11.39 -6.33 15.97
CA GLY A 18 -11.09 -4.91 15.72
C GLY A 18 -10.28 -4.63 14.45
N MET A 19 -9.62 -5.64 13.85
CA MET A 19 -8.79 -5.43 12.65
C MET A 19 -9.57 -5.03 11.39
N ASN A 20 -10.87 -5.35 11.33
CA ASN A 20 -11.77 -4.95 10.25
C ASN A 20 -12.62 -3.71 10.60
N GLU A 21 -12.36 -3.06 11.74
CA GLU A 21 -13.10 -1.86 12.12
C GLU A 21 -12.62 -0.63 11.33
N ALA A 22 -13.56 0.18 10.87
CA ALA A 22 -13.23 1.42 10.18
C ALA A 22 -12.59 2.42 11.15
N VAL A 23 -11.36 2.85 10.85
CA VAL A 23 -10.64 3.86 11.63
C VAL A 23 -10.58 5.18 10.88
N LYS A 24 -10.75 6.29 11.61
CA LYS A 24 -10.60 7.64 11.04
C LYS A 24 -9.13 8.06 11.07
N ILE A 25 -8.55 8.35 9.91
CA ILE A 25 -7.19 8.85 9.78
C ILE A 25 -7.23 10.34 9.39
N ASP A 26 -6.74 11.23 10.26
CA ASP A 26 -6.54 12.65 9.94
C ASP A 26 -5.10 12.86 9.42
N VAL A 27 -4.97 13.22 8.15
CA VAL A 27 -3.68 13.31 7.46
C VAL A 27 -3.37 14.78 7.11
N LYS A 28 -2.30 15.33 7.69
CA LYS A 28 -1.78 16.68 7.38
C LYS A 28 -0.32 16.59 6.95
N ILE A 29 -0.10 16.33 5.66
CA ILE A 29 1.23 16.25 5.06
C ILE A 29 1.33 17.14 3.83
N ASN A 30 2.55 17.49 3.43
CA ASN A 30 2.77 18.33 2.26
C ASN A 30 2.68 17.52 0.95
N ARG A 31 2.55 18.22 -0.18
CA ARG A 31 2.41 17.63 -1.52
C ARG A 31 3.56 16.68 -1.89
N LYS A 32 4.79 16.98 -1.46
CA LYS A 32 5.96 16.13 -1.70
C LYS A 32 5.79 14.78 -1.00
N THR A 33 5.33 14.78 0.26
CA THR A 33 5.07 13.55 1.01
C THR A 33 3.94 12.75 0.40
N VAL A 34 2.87 13.39 -0.09
CA VAL A 34 1.77 12.70 -0.79
C VAL A 34 2.26 11.98 -2.05
N LEU A 35 3.08 12.66 -2.87
CA LEU A 35 3.68 12.03 -4.06
C LEU A 35 4.59 10.85 -3.70
N LEU A 36 5.40 11.02 -2.65
CA LEU A 36 6.29 9.96 -2.19
C LEU A 36 5.51 8.75 -1.67
N LEU A 37 4.45 9.00 -0.88
CA LEU A 37 3.56 7.96 -0.37
C LEU A 37 2.99 7.13 -1.52
N ASN A 38 2.43 7.79 -2.53
CA ASN A 38 1.87 7.08 -3.67
C ASN A 38 2.92 6.23 -4.42
N SER A 39 4.10 6.78 -4.66
CA SER A 39 5.18 6.05 -5.33
C SER A 39 5.69 4.84 -4.53
N VAL A 40 5.77 4.96 -3.20
CA VAL A 40 6.18 3.85 -2.32
C VAL A 40 5.11 2.77 -2.27
N VAL A 41 3.83 3.14 -2.16
CA VAL A 41 2.72 2.18 -2.18
C VAL A 41 2.70 1.43 -3.50
N GLU A 42 2.74 2.13 -4.63
CA GLU A 42 2.74 1.48 -5.96
C GLU A 42 3.92 0.54 -6.15
N ARG A 43 5.12 0.92 -5.70
CA ARG A 43 6.29 0.05 -5.73
C ARG A 43 6.10 -1.18 -4.86
N GLY A 44 5.59 -1.01 -3.64
CA GLY A 44 5.34 -2.10 -2.71
C GLY A 44 4.29 -3.09 -3.22
N LEU A 45 3.28 -2.60 -3.93
CA LEU A 45 2.23 -3.41 -4.53
C LEU A 45 2.63 -4.04 -5.88
N SER A 46 3.65 -3.49 -6.56
CA SER A 46 4.15 -4.00 -7.85
C SER A 46 5.20 -5.10 -7.74
N ALA A 47 5.46 -5.63 -6.54
CA ALA A 47 6.35 -6.78 -6.37
C ALA A 47 5.82 -7.95 -7.22
N LYS A 48 6.62 -8.39 -8.20
CA LYS A 48 6.22 -9.41 -9.17
C LYS A 48 6.11 -10.76 -8.48
N GLU A 49 5.12 -11.56 -8.90
CA GLU A 49 5.04 -12.99 -8.58
C GLU A 49 6.39 -13.67 -8.91
N GLY A 50 7.20 -13.97 -7.89
CA GLY A 50 8.51 -14.60 -8.02
C GLY A 50 9.68 -13.85 -7.36
N GLU A 51 9.55 -12.56 -7.05
CA GLU A 51 10.39 -11.91 -6.04
C GLU A 51 9.74 -12.17 -4.69
N GLN A 52 10.48 -12.68 -3.69
CA GLN A 52 9.94 -12.87 -2.34
C GLN A 52 9.44 -11.53 -1.82
N SER A 53 8.15 -11.26 -1.97
CA SER A 53 7.41 -10.15 -1.38
C SER A 53 7.37 -10.36 0.13
N SER A 54 8.53 -10.18 0.75
CA SER A 54 8.79 -10.64 2.10
C SER A 54 7.86 -9.94 3.09
N GLY A 55 6.93 -10.69 3.69
CA GLY A 55 6.17 -10.26 4.87
C GLY A 55 4.67 -10.04 4.63
N LEU A 56 4.13 -9.01 5.27
CA LEU A 56 2.69 -8.78 5.45
C LEU A 56 1.89 -8.73 4.13
N LEU A 57 2.48 -8.27 3.03
CA LEU A 57 1.80 -8.13 1.73
C LEU A 57 1.43 -9.49 1.08
N GLU A 58 2.15 -10.57 1.39
CA GLU A 58 1.81 -11.94 0.93
C GLU A 58 0.62 -12.55 1.69
N LEU A 59 0.35 -12.04 2.89
CA LEU A 59 -0.65 -12.57 3.83
C LEU A 59 -1.93 -11.73 3.84
N ILE A 60 -1.91 -10.55 3.23
CA ILE A 60 -3.05 -9.64 3.17
C ILE A 60 -3.99 -10.05 2.01
N PRO A 61 -5.32 -10.03 2.22
CA PRO A 61 -6.29 -10.23 1.15
C PRO A 61 -6.13 -9.23 0.00
N LYS A 62 -6.37 -9.68 -1.24
CA LYS A 62 -6.34 -8.82 -2.43
C LYS A 62 -7.25 -7.60 -2.34
N GLU A 63 -8.36 -7.72 -1.61
CA GLU A 63 -9.30 -6.62 -1.35
C GLU A 63 -8.62 -5.48 -0.57
N SER A 64 -7.95 -5.78 0.54
CA SER A 64 -7.23 -4.79 1.34
C SER A 64 -6.06 -4.15 0.60
N VAL A 65 -5.44 -4.89 -0.34
CA VAL A 65 -4.43 -4.33 -1.26
C VAL A 65 -5.06 -3.29 -2.20
N GLU A 66 -6.23 -3.58 -2.77
CA GLU A 66 -6.95 -2.64 -3.63
C GLU A 66 -7.44 -1.42 -2.83
N GLU A 67 -7.92 -1.60 -1.60
CA GLU A 67 -8.28 -0.49 -0.70
C GLU A 67 -7.09 0.44 -0.43
N LEU A 68 -5.90 -0.13 -0.16
CA LEU A 68 -4.68 0.65 0.06
C LEU A 68 -4.27 1.44 -1.20
N LYS A 69 -4.43 0.83 -2.38
CA LYS A 69 -4.18 1.49 -3.66
C LYS A 69 -5.17 2.64 -3.89
N GLN A 70 -6.46 2.42 -3.66
CA GLN A 70 -7.48 3.45 -3.75
C GLN A 70 -7.22 4.61 -2.79
N PHE A 71 -6.82 4.33 -1.55
CA PHE A 71 -6.45 5.36 -0.56
C PHE A 71 -5.27 6.21 -1.04
N SER A 72 -4.25 5.58 -1.62
CA SER A 72 -3.10 6.26 -2.20
C SER A 72 -3.48 7.20 -3.36
N GLU A 73 -4.36 6.73 -4.26
CA GLU A 73 -4.90 7.54 -5.37
C GLU A 73 -5.78 8.69 -4.88
N GLU A 74 -6.59 8.47 -3.84
CA GLU A 74 -7.38 9.53 -3.21
C GLU A 74 -6.49 10.62 -2.61
N CYS A 75 -5.37 10.25 -1.99
CA CYS A 75 -4.42 11.23 -1.45
C CYS A 75 -3.86 12.13 -2.55
N LEU A 76 -3.49 11.56 -3.71
CA LEU A 76 -3.08 12.35 -4.88
C LEU A 76 -4.17 13.28 -5.36
N LYS A 77 -5.41 12.78 -5.46
CA LYS A 77 -6.57 13.55 -5.90
C LYS A 77 -6.84 14.73 -4.96
N LYS A 78 -6.85 14.48 -3.64
CA LYS A 78 -7.02 15.51 -2.60
C LYS A 78 -5.90 16.55 -2.62
N ALA A 79 -4.68 16.16 -2.98
CA ALA A 79 -3.53 17.06 -3.08
C ALA A 79 -3.44 17.82 -4.43
N GLY A 80 -4.26 17.46 -5.43
CA GLY A 80 -4.22 18.01 -6.78
C GLY A 80 -2.99 17.56 -7.58
N LEU A 81 -2.48 16.35 -7.32
CA LEU A 81 -1.21 15.85 -7.85
C LEU A 81 -1.34 14.71 -8.85
N THR A 82 -2.56 14.31 -9.20
CA THR A 82 -2.84 13.19 -10.12
C THR A 82 -2.09 13.35 -11.45
N GLU A 83 -2.29 14.46 -12.17
CA GLU A 83 -1.62 14.71 -13.46
C GLU A 83 -0.08 14.74 -13.34
N LEU A 84 0.44 15.31 -12.25
CA LEU A 84 1.89 15.37 -12.03
C LEU A 84 2.46 13.97 -11.79
N SER A 85 1.76 13.14 -11.01
CA SER A 85 2.17 11.75 -10.76
C SER A 85 2.22 10.95 -12.07
N GLU A 86 1.23 11.11 -12.95
CA GLU A 86 1.18 10.46 -14.26
C GLU A 86 2.33 10.91 -15.17
N LYS A 87 2.61 12.22 -15.22
CA LYS A 87 3.75 12.77 -15.97
C LYS A 87 5.08 12.18 -15.46
N ILE A 88 5.29 12.13 -14.15
CA ILE A 88 6.50 11.54 -13.57
C ILE A 88 6.64 10.06 -13.94
N LYS A 89 5.55 9.28 -13.90
CA LYS A 89 5.56 7.88 -14.34
C LYS A 89 5.96 7.76 -15.81
N SER A 90 5.42 8.61 -16.68
CA SER A 90 5.79 8.64 -18.09
C SER A 90 7.26 9.00 -18.35
N TRP A 91 7.88 9.77 -17.46
CA TRP A 91 9.31 10.10 -17.55
C TRP A 91 10.22 8.95 -17.10
N ASN A 92 9.79 8.15 -16.12
CA ASN A 92 10.53 6.97 -15.64
C ASN A 92 10.41 5.73 -16.56
N LEU A 93 9.60 5.81 -17.63
CA LEU A 93 9.41 4.74 -18.62
C LEU A 93 10.31 4.88 -19.87
N LYS A 94 11.35 5.72 -19.81
CA LYS A 94 12.47 5.78 -20.76
C LYS A 94 13.76 5.32 -20.11
#